data_AF-A0A954FUH1-F1
#
_entry.id   AF-A0A954FUH1-F1
#
_cell.length_a   1.000
_cell.length_b   1.000
_cell.length_c   1.000
_cell.angle_alpha   90.00
_cell.angle_beta   90.00
_cell.angle_gamma   90.00
#
_symmetry.space_group_name_H-M   'P 1'
#
loop_
_entity.id
_entity.type
_entity.pdbx_description
1 polymer ?
#
loop_
_entity_poly.entity_id
_entity_poly.type
_entity_poly.pdbx_seq_one_letter_code
_entity_poly.pdbx_strand_id
1 'polypeptide(L)'
;MSRKTLTAAVMICSTCYFCAPVMSQEQQATEDSERARITQEKSASLRLNQKAFFHSGYLFIGDLLYGTPYVSMADNQERTIKRLDQLLFKTQLASLDYDADYLDTNPHDYKEYLERSKRRHHAAVKHGQLMTFTGLLTEDQSRAVIQRYLSLRKWRALHQERVQDVFGFSDAQKTRLARAQTQYGMSTAPLFIGSKRPGANQADLKAGIRLFEDEFRIASLEVLTPAQKKKYAQLTAPQPLSDLLPSSPVPSETDRERLELKKRSNVFQFIDQHKHRLKLSAEQNQLLDELNAVTQCGLLWIEKTADASPTDRPQSTPAVFIHTQAEFLKHAEQVAVQGILTELQARQVQDAR
;
A
#
# COMPACT_ATOMS: atom_id res chain seq x y z
N MET A 1 -5.33 47.96 38.12
CA MET A 1 -4.03 48.66 37.97
C MET A 1 -2.95 47.60 37.81
N SER A 2 -2.06 47.53 36.83
CA SER A 2 -1.72 48.40 35.70
C SER A 2 -1.17 47.51 34.58
N ARG A 3 -1.78 47.57 33.40
CA ARG A 3 -1.10 47.26 32.13
C ARG A 3 -0.06 48.38 31.90
N LYS A 4 1.15 48.03 31.46
CA LYS A 4 2.06 48.95 30.75
C LYS A 4 2.66 48.17 29.58
N THR A 5 2.10 48.29 28.38
CA THR A 5 2.59 49.15 27.27
C THR A 5 4.09 49.05 27.03
N LEU A 6 4.46 48.42 25.91
CA LEU A 6 5.49 48.95 25.05
C LEU A 6 4.89 49.10 23.64
N THR A 7 4.88 50.34 23.18
CA THR A 7 4.22 50.82 21.97
C THR A 7 5.25 50.93 20.85
N ALA A 8 4.82 50.55 19.65
CA ALA A 8 5.15 51.04 18.30
C ALA A 8 6.43 51.87 18.05
N ALA A 9 7.17 51.47 17.02
CA ALA A 9 7.78 52.31 15.96
C ALA A 9 8.63 51.38 15.06
N VAL A 10 8.73 51.48 13.74
CA VAL A 10 8.20 52.39 12.73
C VAL A 10 8.30 51.63 11.40
N MET A 11 7.25 51.72 10.59
CA MET A 11 7.22 51.26 9.20
C MET A 11 8.03 52.26 8.37
N ILE A 12 9.12 51.82 7.74
CA ILE A 12 9.72 52.55 6.61
C ILE A 12 9.45 51.72 5.37
N CYS A 13 8.45 52.15 4.62
CA CYS A 13 8.32 51.86 3.20
C CYS A 13 9.49 52.51 2.48
N SER A 14 10.49 51.70 2.11
CA SER A 14 11.40 52.05 1.03
C SER A 14 10.98 51.29 -0.21
N THR A 15 10.13 51.93 -1.02
CA THR A 15 10.00 51.62 -2.44
C THR A 15 11.35 51.88 -3.10
N CYS A 16 12.14 50.83 -3.28
CA CYS A 16 13.26 50.82 -4.22
C CYS A 16 12.82 50.07 -5.47
N TYR A 17 12.32 50.82 -6.45
CA TYR A 17 12.46 50.45 -7.86
C TYR A 17 13.97 50.38 -8.14
N PHE A 18 14.53 49.18 -8.16
CA PHE A 18 15.85 48.93 -8.74
C PHE A 18 15.75 47.66 -9.59
N CYS A 19 16.30 47.79 -10.79
CA CYS A 19 16.38 46.82 -11.86
C CYS A 19 16.54 45.37 -11.37
N ALA A 20 15.82 44.44 -12.01
CA ALA A 20 16.14 43.03 -11.94
C ALA A 20 17.67 42.87 -12.11
N PRO A 21 18.38 42.22 -11.17
CA PRO A 21 19.78 41.91 -11.41
C PRO A 21 19.77 40.95 -12.60
N VAL A 22 20.32 41.41 -13.72
CA VAL A 22 20.81 40.50 -14.76
C VAL A 22 21.86 39.65 -14.05
N MET A 23 21.48 38.46 -13.61
CA MET A 23 22.43 37.51 -13.06
C MET A 23 23.51 37.30 -14.12
N SER A 24 24.76 37.46 -13.72
CA SER A 24 25.87 37.21 -14.63
C SER A 24 25.80 35.76 -15.13
N GLN A 25 26.11 35.52 -16.40
CA GLN A 25 26.11 34.16 -16.97
C GLN A 25 26.98 33.18 -16.16
N GLU A 26 28.02 33.64 -15.48
CA GLU A 26 28.88 32.83 -14.60
C GLU A 26 28.19 32.40 -13.30
N GLN A 27 27.41 33.28 -12.66
CA GLN A 27 26.63 32.93 -11.46
C GLN A 27 25.49 31.97 -11.79
N GLN A 28 24.87 32.17 -12.96
CA GLN A 28 23.82 31.27 -13.43
C GLN A 28 24.39 29.89 -13.81
N ALA A 29 25.58 29.85 -14.43
CA ALA A 29 26.28 28.61 -14.75
C ALA A 29 26.76 27.83 -13.50
N THR A 30 27.21 28.52 -12.45
CA THR A 30 27.60 27.87 -11.19
C THR A 30 26.39 27.28 -10.47
N GLU A 31 25.29 28.02 -10.36
CA GLU A 31 24.04 27.50 -9.79
C GLU A 31 23.47 26.33 -10.59
N ASP A 32 23.50 26.39 -11.93
CA ASP A 32 23.02 25.30 -12.78
C ASP A 32 23.90 24.04 -12.66
N SER A 33 25.22 24.20 -12.52
CA SER A 33 26.13 23.08 -12.27
C SER A 33 25.91 22.44 -10.89
N GLU A 34 25.62 23.24 -9.86
CA GLU A 34 25.36 22.74 -8.51
C GLU A 34 23.99 22.05 -8.43
N ARG A 35 22.97 22.60 -9.10
CA ARG A 35 21.66 21.95 -9.26
C ARG A 35 21.78 20.63 -10.02
N ALA A 36 22.56 20.57 -11.10
CA ALA A 36 22.79 19.34 -11.85
C ALA A 36 23.46 18.27 -10.98
N ARG A 37 24.48 18.65 -10.18
CA ARG A 37 25.13 17.75 -9.23
C ARG A 37 24.16 17.21 -8.18
N ILE A 38 23.35 18.07 -7.55
CA ILE A 38 22.37 17.67 -6.54
C ILE A 38 21.31 16.74 -7.14
N THR A 39 20.85 17.00 -8.36
CA THR A 39 19.91 16.12 -9.08
C THR A 39 20.53 14.74 -9.31
N GLN A 40 21.78 14.69 -9.77
CA GLN A 40 22.50 13.44 -9.99
C GLN A 40 22.76 12.65 -8.69
N GLU A 41 23.10 13.33 -7.59
CA GLU A 41 23.25 12.70 -6.28
C GLU A 41 21.92 12.11 -5.77
N LYS A 42 20.81 12.82 -5.97
CA LYS A 42 19.47 12.35 -5.60
C LYS A 42 19.02 11.17 -6.46
N SER A 43 19.24 11.21 -7.77
CA SER A 43 18.88 10.09 -8.66
C SER A 43 19.75 8.87 -8.38
N ALA A 44 21.05 9.04 -8.13
CA ALA A 44 21.93 7.97 -7.64
C ALA A 44 21.45 7.40 -6.29
N SER A 45 21.00 8.25 -5.37
CA SER A 45 20.45 7.82 -4.08
C SER A 45 19.15 7.03 -4.21
N LEU A 46 18.26 7.39 -5.14
CA LEU A 46 17.04 6.63 -5.44
C LEU A 46 17.38 5.22 -5.94
N ARG A 47 18.33 5.12 -6.88
CA ARG A 47 18.85 3.85 -7.39
C ARG A 47 19.54 3.02 -6.30
N LEU A 48 20.27 3.66 -5.38
CA LEU A 48 20.91 2.99 -4.23
C LEU A 48 19.89 2.54 -3.17
N ASN A 49 18.83 3.31 -2.93
CA ASN A 49 17.79 2.99 -1.96
C ASN A 49 17.01 1.71 -2.30
N GLN A 50 17.05 1.24 -3.56
CA GLN A 50 16.58 -0.09 -3.96
C GLN A 50 17.11 -1.22 -3.06
N LYS A 51 18.33 -1.07 -2.52
CA LYS A 51 18.96 -2.07 -1.64
C LYS A 51 18.48 -2.01 -0.18
N ALA A 52 17.86 -0.91 0.25
CA ALA A 52 17.50 -0.64 1.65
C ALA A 52 15.97 -0.70 1.95
N PHE A 53 15.13 -0.89 0.92
CA PHE A 53 13.67 -0.82 1.02
C PHE A 53 12.98 -1.92 1.87
N PHE A 54 13.74 -2.75 2.56
CA PHE A 54 13.20 -3.90 3.29
C PHE A 54 12.26 -3.55 4.45
N HIS A 55 12.21 -2.30 4.97
CA HIS A 55 11.61 -2.04 6.30
C HIS A 55 10.64 -0.84 6.43
N SER A 56 10.12 -0.26 5.35
CA SER A 56 9.21 0.89 5.47
C SER A 56 7.74 0.48 5.66
N GLY A 57 7.36 0.02 6.86
CA GLY A 57 5.98 0.12 7.43
C GLY A 57 4.78 -0.48 6.65
N TYR A 58 4.99 -1.06 5.47
CA TYR A 58 3.98 -1.72 4.65
C TYR A 58 3.90 -3.18 5.06
N LEU A 59 2.69 -3.67 5.32
CA LEU A 59 2.49 -5.11 5.35
C LEU A 59 2.56 -5.64 3.92
N PHE A 60 3.59 -6.40 3.60
CA PHE A 60 3.60 -7.15 2.35
C PHE A 60 2.68 -8.37 2.44
N ILE A 61 2.44 -9.08 1.33
CA ILE A 61 1.54 -10.25 1.37
C ILE A 61 2.13 -11.30 2.31
N GLY A 62 3.45 -11.48 2.28
CA GLY A 62 4.15 -12.35 3.21
C GLY A 62 3.96 -12.00 4.69
N ASP A 63 3.97 -10.72 5.06
CA ASP A 63 3.81 -10.30 6.48
C ASP A 63 2.44 -10.65 7.05
N LEU A 64 1.43 -10.74 6.19
CA LEU A 64 0.07 -11.15 6.56
C LEU A 64 -0.02 -12.67 6.77
N LEU A 65 0.78 -13.45 6.06
CA LEU A 65 0.66 -14.91 5.99
C LEU A 65 1.67 -15.67 6.87
N TYR A 66 2.88 -15.15 7.06
CA TYR A 66 4.02 -15.93 7.59
C TYR A 66 4.29 -15.80 9.09
N GLY A 67 3.41 -15.19 9.88
CA GLY A 67 3.56 -15.30 11.33
C GLY A 67 3.07 -16.66 11.87
N THR A 68 3.26 -16.95 13.17
CA THR A 68 2.67 -18.10 13.90
C THR A 68 1.35 -17.77 14.64
N PRO A 69 0.29 -18.62 14.63
CA PRO A 69 0.16 -19.92 13.95
C PRO A 69 -0.14 -19.82 12.45
N TYR A 70 0.50 -20.69 11.66
CA TYR A 70 0.48 -20.69 10.19
C TYR A 70 -0.94 -20.94 9.67
N VAL A 71 -1.35 -20.21 8.63
CA VAL A 71 -2.53 -20.59 7.86
C VAL A 71 -2.10 -21.72 6.93
N SER A 72 -2.66 -22.91 7.09
CA SER A 72 -2.35 -24.07 6.25
C SER A 72 -2.61 -23.73 4.78
N MET A 73 -1.59 -23.86 3.95
CA MET A 73 -1.63 -23.57 2.51
C MET A 73 -1.07 -24.76 1.75
N ALA A 74 -1.64 -25.05 0.59
CA ALA A 74 -1.04 -26.02 -0.33
C ALA A 74 0.24 -25.44 -0.96
N ASP A 75 1.21 -26.28 -1.31
CA ASP A 75 2.49 -25.84 -1.89
C ASP A 75 2.34 -24.90 -3.09
N ASN A 76 1.42 -25.23 -4.00
CA ASN A 76 1.17 -24.40 -5.19
C ASN A 76 0.52 -23.05 -4.83
N GLN A 77 -0.29 -23.03 -3.77
CA GLN A 77 -0.92 -21.82 -3.26
C GLN A 77 0.15 -20.88 -2.73
N GLU A 78 1.02 -21.39 -1.86
CA GLU A 78 2.14 -20.64 -1.29
C GLU A 78 3.09 -20.14 -2.38
N ARG A 79 3.45 -20.97 -3.36
CA ARG A 79 4.30 -20.56 -4.49
C ARG A 79 3.67 -19.44 -5.31
N THR A 80 2.38 -19.51 -5.59
CA THR A 80 1.67 -18.48 -6.39
C THR A 80 1.60 -17.16 -5.63
N ILE A 81 1.31 -17.21 -4.33
CA ILE A 81 1.31 -16.03 -3.46
C ILE A 81 2.72 -15.42 -3.39
N LYS A 82 3.76 -16.23 -3.20
CA LYS A 82 5.16 -15.76 -3.25
C LYS A 82 5.52 -15.13 -4.58
N ARG A 83 5.01 -15.66 -5.70
CA ARG A 83 5.20 -15.05 -7.02
C ARG A 83 4.54 -13.68 -7.12
N LEU A 84 3.32 -13.53 -6.60
CA LEU A 84 2.65 -12.22 -6.55
C LEU A 84 3.43 -11.22 -5.68
N ASP A 85 3.88 -11.67 -4.52
CA ASP A 85 4.72 -10.89 -3.60
C ASP A 85 6.00 -10.42 -4.30
N GLN A 86 6.74 -11.33 -4.93
CA GLN A 86 7.93 -11.01 -5.71
C GLN A 86 7.65 -10.08 -6.89
N LEU A 87 6.53 -10.27 -7.59
CA LEU A 87 6.11 -9.40 -8.69
C LEU A 87 5.90 -7.97 -8.19
N LEU A 88 5.14 -7.78 -7.12
CA LEU A 88 4.89 -6.45 -6.56
C LEU A 88 6.19 -5.77 -6.09
N PHE A 89 7.13 -6.56 -5.57
CA PHE A 89 8.44 -6.07 -5.20
C PHE A 89 9.25 -5.63 -6.43
N LYS A 90 9.30 -6.43 -7.49
CA LYS A 90 9.95 -6.05 -8.76
C LYS A 90 9.31 -4.81 -9.38
N THR A 91 7.98 -4.69 -9.35
CA THR A 91 7.30 -3.47 -9.85
C THR A 91 7.72 -2.22 -9.08
N GLN A 92 7.95 -2.35 -7.76
CA GLN A 92 8.47 -1.25 -6.95
C GLN A 92 9.87 -0.85 -7.37
N LEU A 93 10.75 -1.84 -7.58
CA LEU A 93 12.13 -1.58 -8.01
C LEU A 93 12.16 -0.87 -9.37
N ALA A 94 11.38 -1.39 -10.33
CA ALA A 94 11.25 -0.79 -11.65
C ALA A 94 10.70 0.65 -11.56
N SER A 95 9.72 0.93 -10.69
CA SER A 95 9.20 2.29 -10.52
C SER A 95 10.27 3.25 -9.99
N LEU A 96 11.15 2.79 -9.09
CA LEU A 96 12.23 3.62 -8.55
C LEU A 96 13.24 3.99 -9.64
N ASP A 97 13.53 3.09 -10.57
CA ASP A 97 14.38 3.39 -11.73
C ASP A 97 13.73 4.45 -12.63
N TYR A 98 12.44 4.27 -12.96
CA TYR A 98 11.70 5.28 -13.72
C TYR A 98 11.63 6.63 -13.00
N ASP A 99 11.46 6.63 -11.68
CA ASP A 99 11.44 7.86 -10.89
C ASP A 99 12.80 8.57 -10.91
N ALA A 100 13.91 7.81 -10.91
CA ALA A 100 15.25 8.35 -11.04
C ALA A 100 15.49 8.96 -12.44
N ASP A 101 15.07 8.27 -13.50
CA ASP A 101 15.16 8.77 -14.88
C ASP A 101 14.29 10.02 -15.11
N TYR A 102 13.11 10.07 -14.47
CA TYR A 102 12.23 11.24 -14.50
C TYR A 102 12.87 12.44 -13.79
N LEU A 103 13.52 12.23 -12.64
CA LEU A 103 14.25 13.29 -11.94
C LEU A 103 15.38 13.85 -12.81
N ASP A 104 16.14 12.98 -13.48
CA ASP A 104 17.25 13.39 -14.35
C ASP A 104 16.79 14.25 -15.53
N THR A 105 15.57 14.00 -16.05
CA THR A 105 15.03 14.69 -17.24
C THR A 105 14.07 15.86 -16.92
N ASN A 106 13.39 15.82 -15.78
CA ASN A 106 12.31 16.76 -15.40
C ASN A 106 12.41 17.17 -13.91
N PRO A 107 13.52 17.80 -13.48
CA PRO A 107 13.77 18.05 -12.05
C PRO A 107 12.79 19.04 -11.42
N HIS A 108 12.20 19.95 -12.20
CA HIS A 108 11.28 20.97 -11.70
C HIS A 108 9.93 20.39 -11.23
N ASP A 109 9.39 19.39 -11.94
CA ASP A 109 8.08 18.78 -11.64
C ASP A 109 8.20 17.50 -10.78
N TYR A 110 9.44 17.09 -10.48
CA TYR A 110 9.74 15.81 -9.84
C TYR A 110 8.99 15.61 -8.51
N LYS A 111 8.85 16.64 -7.69
CA LYS A 111 8.18 16.51 -6.38
C LYS A 111 6.72 16.08 -6.53
N GLU A 112 5.99 16.69 -7.46
CA GLU A 112 4.58 16.35 -7.68
C GLU A 112 4.43 15.00 -8.37
N TYR A 113 5.32 14.72 -9.33
CA TYR A 113 5.41 13.42 -9.99
C TYR A 113 5.66 12.29 -8.98
N LEU A 114 6.64 12.46 -8.07
CA LEU A 114 6.99 11.46 -7.07
C LEU A 114 5.80 11.13 -6.15
N GLU A 115 5.02 12.13 -5.74
CA GLU A 115 3.80 11.90 -4.95
C GLU A 115 2.68 11.20 -5.73
N ARG A 116 2.61 11.36 -7.06
CA ARG A 116 1.74 10.53 -7.90
C ARG A 116 2.28 9.11 -8.02
N SER A 117 3.57 8.94 -8.28
CA SER A 117 4.24 7.63 -8.40
C SER A 117 4.06 6.79 -7.13
N LYS A 118 4.35 7.36 -5.95
CA LYS A 118 4.11 6.71 -4.64
C LYS A 118 2.66 6.27 -4.46
N ARG A 119 1.70 7.11 -4.82
CA ARG A 119 0.27 6.77 -4.73
C ARG A 119 -0.11 5.62 -5.65
N ARG A 120 0.42 5.61 -6.88
CA ARG A 120 0.21 4.53 -7.85
C ARG A 120 0.79 3.21 -7.33
N HIS A 121 2.03 3.24 -6.85
CA HIS A 121 2.67 2.04 -6.29
C HIS A 121 1.92 1.50 -5.07
N HIS A 122 1.54 2.38 -4.14
CA HIS A 122 0.71 2.01 -3.00
C HIS A 122 -0.61 1.37 -3.42
N ALA A 123 -1.26 1.90 -4.47
CA ALA A 123 -2.47 1.31 -5.03
C ALA A 123 -2.21 -0.07 -5.66
N ALA A 124 -1.10 -0.26 -6.37
CA ALA A 124 -0.72 -1.56 -6.94
C ALA A 124 -0.53 -2.61 -5.84
N VAL A 125 0.21 -2.29 -4.77
CA VAL A 125 0.39 -3.19 -3.62
C VAL A 125 -0.95 -3.49 -2.95
N LYS A 126 -1.81 -2.48 -2.75
CA LYS A 126 -3.19 -2.66 -2.26
C LYS A 126 -3.95 -3.68 -3.10
N HIS A 127 -3.90 -3.56 -4.42
CA HIS A 127 -4.63 -4.46 -5.31
C HIS A 127 -4.02 -5.86 -5.34
N GLY A 128 -2.70 -6.00 -5.26
CA GLY A 128 -2.05 -7.30 -5.10
C GLY A 128 -2.46 -8.01 -3.80
N GLN A 129 -2.51 -7.29 -2.67
CA GLN A 129 -3.06 -7.86 -1.43
C GLN A 129 -4.52 -8.29 -1.60
N LEU A 130 -5.34 -7.49 -2.30
CA LEU A 130 -6.73 -7.85 -2.54
C LEU A 130 -6.85 -9.06 -3.47
N MET A 131 -5.98 -9.24 -4.47
CA MET A 131 -5.92 -10.50 -5.22
C MET A 131 -5.69 -11.69 -4.29
N THR A 132 -4.80 -11.55 -3.32
CA THR A 132 -4.59 -12.60 -2.31
C THR A 132 -5.88 -12.94 -1.57
N PHE A 133 -6.57 -11.93 -1.04
CA PHE A 133 -7.79 -12.12 -0.23
C PHE A 133 -9.05 -12.48 -1.01
N THR A 134 -9.10 -12.26 -2.32
CA THR A 134 -10.31 -12.46 -3.16
C THR A 134 -10.23 -13.68 -4.06
N GLY A 135 -9.05 -14.27 -4.24
CA GLY A 135 -8.90 -15.42 -5.13
C GLY A 135 -7.72 -16.34 -4.89
N LEU A 136 -6.68 -15.91 -4.17
CA LEU A 136 -5.55 -16.79 -3.85
C LEU A 136 -5.66 -17.46 -2.47
N LEU A 137 -6.54 -16.98 -1.61
CA LEU A 137 -6.93 -17.59 -0.35
C LEU A 137 -8.39 -18.01 -0.43
N THR A 138 -8.77 -19.04 0.33
CA THR A 138 -10.17 -19.33 0.59
C THR A 138 -10.77 -18.28 1.53
N GLU A 139 -12.10 -18.21 1.60
CA GLU A 139 -12.80 -17.32 2.54
C GLU A 139 -12.35 -17.52 4.00
N ASP A 140 -12.14 -18.78 4.40
CA ASP A 140 -11.70 -19.14 5.74
C ASP A 140 -10.25 -18.72 6.00
N GLN A 141 -9.35 -18.94 5.03
CA GLN A 141 -7.97 -18.48 5.12
C GLN A 141 -7.90 -16.95 5.19
N SER A 142 -8.63 -16.24 4.32
CA SER A 142 -8.73 -14.78 4.34
C SER A 142 -9.24 -14.24 5.68
N ARG A 143 -10.26 -14.88 6.26
CA ARG A 143 -10.76 -14.54 7.60
C ARG A 143 -9.70 -14.76 8.67
N ALA A 144 -9.06 -15.94 8.66
CA ALA A 144 -8.03 -16.30 9.63
C ALA A 144 -6.88 -15.29 9.65
N VAL A 145 -6.40 -14.88 8.47
CA VAL A 145 -5.37 -13.86 8.31
C VAL A 145 -5.78 -12.54 8.94
N ILE A 146 -6.99 -12.04 8.63
CA ILE A 146 -7.49 -10.76 9.18
C ILE A 146 -7.70 -10.86 10.69
N GLN A 147 -8.30 -11.94 11.17
CA GLN A 147 -8.53 -12.17 12.59
C GLN A 147 -7.22 -12.16 13.38
N ARG A 148 -6.23 -12.87 12.87
CA ARG A 148 -4.90 -12.91 13.46
C ARG A 148 -4.26 -11.52 13.43
N TYR A 149 -4.34 -10.82 12.31
CA TYR A 149 -3.80 -9.46 12.19
C TYR A 149 -4.40 -8.53 13.26
N LEU A 150 -5.72 -8.56 13.40
CA LEU A 150 -6.45 -7.83 14.44
C LEU A 150 -6.09 -8.30 15.86
N SER A 151 -5.83 -9.59 16.07
CA SER A 151 -5.48 -10.13 17.39
C SER A 151 -4.07 -9.69 17.83
N LEU A 152 -3.11 -9.68 16.91
CA LEU A 152 -1.72 -9.27 17.16
C LEU A 152 -1.58 -7.76 17.30
N ARG A 153 -2.19 -6.99 16.39
CA ARG A 153 -2.09 -5.53 16.37
C ARG A 153 -3.16 -4.85 17.23
N LYS A 154 -4.20 -5.57 17.65
CA LYS A 154 -5.32 -5.06 18.47
C LYS A 154 -5.93 -3.82 17.83
N TRP A 155 -6.30 -2.84 18.65
CA TRP A 155 -6.84 -1.55 18.22
C TRP A 155 -5.90 -0.76 17.28
N ARG A 156 -4.58 -1.02 17.28
CA ARG A 156 -3.64 -0.39 16.34
C ARG A 156 -3.89 -0.86 14.89
N ALA A 157 -4.48 -2.04 14.71
CA ALA A 157 -4.87 -2.55 13.40
C ALA A 157 -5.87 -1.63 12.71
N LEU A 158 -6.68 -0.86 13.45
CA LEU A 158 -7.68 0.04 12.86
C LEU A 158 -7.06 1.19 12.04
N HIS A 159 -5.78 1.49 12.24
CA HIS A 159 -5.05 2.49 11.45
C HIS A 159 -4.63 1.97 10.07
N GLN A 160 -4.81 0.69 9.82
CA GLN A 160 -4.35 0.04 8.61
C GLN A 160 -5.46 0.09 7.58
N GLU A 161 -5.12 0.58 6.39
CA GLU A 161 -6.09 0.85 5.34
C GLU A 161 -6.92 -0.39 4.96
N ARG A 162 -6.29 -1.58 4.94
CA ARG A 162 -7.01 -2.85 4.68
C ARG A 162 -8.09 -3.13 5.73
N VAL A 163 -7.78 -2.90 7.01
CA VAL A 163 -8.75 -3.08 8.10
C VAL A 163 -9.85 -2.03 7.97
N GLN A 164 -9.50 -0.78 7.67
CA GLN A 164 -10.50 0.27 7.45
C GLN A 164 -11.47 -0.07 6.30
N ASP A 165 -10.94 -0.61 5.20
CA ASP A 165 -11.76 -1.04 4.05
C ASP A 165 -12.66 -2.23 4.42
N VAL A 166 -12.14 -3.24 5.12
CA VAL A 166 -12.95 -4.38 5.62
C VAL A 166 -14.09 -3.91 6.53
N PHE A 167 -13.86 -2.89 7.35
CA PHE A 167 -14.86 -2.36 8.25
C PHE A 167 -15.75 -1.27 7.63
N GLY A 168 -15.51 -0.88 6.37
CA GLY A 168 -16.26 0.15 5.67
C GLY A 168 -16.16 1.51 6.35
N PHE A 169 -14.95 1.92 6.72
CA PHE A 169 -14.72 3.21 7.37
C PHE A 169 -15.06 4.38 6.44
N SER A 170 -15.84 5.34 6.92
CA SER A 170 -16.05 6.61 6.22
C SER A 170 -14.81 7.51 6.31
N ASP A 171 -14.69 8.49 5.42
CA ASP A 171 -13.57 9.44 5.43
C ASP A 171 -13.50 10.25 6.74
N ALA A 172 -14.65 10.53 7.35
CA ALA A 172 -14.72 11.15 8.67
C ALA A 172 -14.11 10.24 9.76
N GLN A 173 -14.37 8.93 9.71
CA GLN A 173 -13.77 7.96 10.63
C GLN A 173 -12.25 7.85 10.41
N LYS A 174 -11.81 7.75 9.15
CA LYS A 174 -10.37 7.73 8.78
C LYS A 174 -9.66 8.98 9.28
N THR A 175 -10.26 10.16 9.11
CA THR A 175 -9.74 11.43 9.60
C THR A 175 -9.64 11.47 11.12
N ARG A 176 -10.66 11.00 11.84
CA ARG A 176 -10.65 10.91 13.31
C ARG A 176 -9.54 9.99 13.83
N LEU A 177 -9.35 8.83 13.22
CA LEU A 177 -8.24 7.94 13.55
C LEU A 177 -6.87 8.60 13.29
N ALA A 178 -6.68 9.23 12.13
CA ALA A 178 -5.43 9.91 11.81
C ALA A 178 -5.10 11.02 12.83
N ARG A 179 -6.10 11.77 13.29
CA ARG A 179 -5.95 12.77 14.35
C ARG A 179 -5.54 12.13 15.67
N ALA A 180 -6.19 11.04 16.08
CA ALA A 180 -5.84 10.32 17.31
C ALA A 180 -4.38 9.82 17.29
N GLN A 181 -3.93 9.27 16.16
CA GLN A 181 -2.53 8.83 15.96
C GLN A 181 -1.54 10.00 16.03
N THR A 182 -1.90 11.14 15.43
CA THR A 182 -1.08 12.35 15.46
C THR A 182 -0.95 12.88 16.88
N GLN A 183 -2.06 12.97 17.62
CA GLN A 183 -2.08 13.40 19.01
C GLN A 183 -1.26 12.47 19.90
N TYR A 184 -1.40 11.15 19.74
CA TYR A 184 -0.57 10.17 20.45
C TYR A 184 0.93 10.38 20.18
N GLY A 185 1.31 10.59 18.92
CA GLY A 185 2.70 10.87 18.54
C GLY A 185 3.24 12.15 19.18
N MET A 186 2.45 13.22 19.18
CA MET A 186 2.80 14.50 19.81
C MET A 186 2.95 14.36 21.33
N SER A 187 2.04 13.64 21.99
CA SER A 187 2.06 13.44 23.45
C SER A 187 3.22 12.54 23.91
N THR A 188 3.61 11.55 23.11
CA THR A 188 4.68 10.60 23.46
C THR A 188 6.08 11.06 23.04
N ALA A 189 6.21 11.92 22.04
CA ALA A 189 7.52 12.41 21.58
C ALA A 189 8.40 13.02 22.69
N PRO A 190 7.88 13.87 23.61
CA PRO A 190 8.66 14.38 24.73
C PRO A 190 9.18 13.28 25.66
N LEU A 191 8.41 12.20 25.85
CA LEU A 191 8.81 11.06 26.69
C LEU A 191 9.95 10.26 26.04
N PHE A 192 9.93 10.08 24.72
CA PHE A 192 11.03 9.43 23.99
C PHE A 192 12.31 10.26 23.95
N ILE A 193 12.19 11.60 23.91
CA ILE A 193 13.35 12.49 24.03
C ILE A 193 13.87 12.47 25.48
N GLY A 194 12.96 12.50 26.46
CA GLY A 194 13.27 12.43 27.88
C GLY A 194 13.95 11.13 28.29
N SER A 195 13.60 10.00 27.68
CA SER A 195 14.19 8.68 27.98
C SER A 195 15.67 8.56 27.62
N LYS A 196 16.18 9.46 26.77
CA LYS A 196 17.60 9.53 26.39
C LYS A 196 18.45 10.37 27.35
N ARG A 197 17.85 11.03 28.35
CA ARG A 197 18.58 11.87 29.31
C ARG A 197 19.26 11.02 30.40
N PRO A 198 20.48 11.39 30.85
CA PRO A 198 21.11 10.76 32.01
C PRO A 198 20.23 10.91 33.26
N GLY A 199 20.03 9.82 34.02
CA GLY A 199 19.22 9.84 35.24
C GLY A 199 17.70 9.84 35.05
N ALA A 200 17.21 9.62 33.81
CA ALA A 200 15.78 9.56 33.54
C ALA A 200 15.07 8.44 34.33
N ASN A 201 13.99 8.78 35.03
CA ASN A 201 13.18 7.79 35.74
C ASN A 201 12.40 6.93 34.75
N GLN A 202 12.89 5.72 34.51
CA GLN A 202 12.29 4.76 33.58
C GLN A 202 10.89 4.30 34.02
N ALA A 203 10.57 4.33 35.32
CA ALA A 203 9.25 3.96 35.81
C ALA A 203 8.19 5.02 35.42
N ASP A 204 8.49 6.29 35.65
CA ASP A 204 7.59 7.41 35.31
C ASP A 204 7.38 7.51 33.79
N LEU A 205 8.45 7.30 33.01
CA LEU A 205 8.36 7.28 31.54
C LEU A 205 7.48 6.14 31.04
N LYS A 206 7.61 4.93 31.60
CA LYS A 206 6.74 3.80 31.27
C LYS A 206 5.29 4.05 31.68
N ALA A 207 5.05 4.67 32.82
CA ALA A 207 3.71 5.04 33.27
C ALA A 207 3.07 6.07 32.32
N GLY A 208 3.82 7.10 31.93
CA GLY A 208 3.36 8.11 30.96
C GLY A 208 3.06 7.53 29.58
N ILE A 209 3.92 6.63 29.06
CA ILE A 209 3.67 5.96 27.78
C ILE A 209 2.39 5.12 27.86
N ARG A 210 2.18 4.36 28.95
CA ARG A 210 0.97 3.54 29.14
C ARG A 210 -0.29 4.40 29.19
N LEU A 211 -0.25 5.55 29.87
CA LEU A 211 -1.37 6.49 29.90
C LEU A 211 -1.77 6.93 28.49
N PHE A 212 -0.81 7.39 27.69
CA PHE A 212 -1.09 7.82 26.32
C PHE A 212 -1.48 6.65 25.40
N GLU A 213 -0.94 5.44 25.62
CA GLU A 213 -1.39 4.24 24.92
C GLU A 213 -2.86 3.90 25.22
N ASP A 214 -3.30 4.09 26.46
CA ASP A 214 -4.69 3.86 26.87
C ASP A 214 -5.64 4.92 26.33
N GLU A 215 -5.27 6.21 26.39
CA GLU A 215 -6.03 7.29 25.76
C GLU A 215 -6.19 7.05 24.26
N PHE A 216 -5.08 6.67 23.60
CA PHE A 216 -5.10 6.38 22.17
C PHE A 216 -5.97 5.15 21.85
N ARG A 217 -5.88 4.08 22.65
CA ARG A 217 -6.75 2.90 22.52
C ARG A 217 -8.23 3.27 22.59
N ILE A 218 -8.62 4.09 23.57
CA ILE A 218 -10.02 4.53 23.75
C ILE A 218 -10.47 5.31 22.51
N ALA A 219 -9.69 6.32 22.10
CA ALA A 219 -9.99 7.14 20.93
C ALA A 219 -10.13 6.31 19.65
N SER A 220 -9.27 5.31 19.43
CA SER A 220 -9.34 4.44 18.25
C SER A 220 -10.60 3.57 18.23
N LEU A 221 -11.04 3.06 19.38
CA LEU A 221 -12.24 2.23 19.48
C LEU A 221 -13.55 3.03 19.42
N GLU A 222 -13.53 4.30 19.85
CA GLU A 222 -14.67 5.21 19.79
C GLU A 222 -15.03 5.65 18.37
N VAL A 223 -14.10 5.52 17.42
CA VAL A 223 -14.39 5.79 16.00
C VAL A 223 -15.37 4.76 15.41
N LEU A 224 -15.42 3.55 15.96
CA LEU A 224 -16.26 2.46 15.46
C LEU A 224 -17.75 2.69 15.75
N THR A 225 -18.60 2.49 14.74
CA THR A 225 -20.05 2.40 14.93
C THR A 225 -20.43 1.14 15.71
N PRO A 226 -21.65 1.03 16.29
CA PRO A 226 -22.09 -0.19 16.96
C PRO A 226 -21.98 -1.45 16.09
N ALA A 227 -22.32 -1.34 14.80
CA ALA A 227 -22.20 -2.45 13.85
C ALA A 227 -20.72 -2.85 13.62
N GLN A 228 -19.82 -1.87 13.48
CA GLN A 228 -18.39 -2.12 13.36
C GLN A 228 -17.79 -2.71 14.64
N LYS A 229 -18.26 -2.30 15.83
CA LYS A 229 -17.85 -2.91 17.12
C LYS A 229 -18.26 -4.38 17.19
N LYS A 230 -19.47 -4.71 16.73
CA LYS A 230 -19.91 -6.12 16.62
C LYS A 230 -19.03 -6.91 15.66
N LYS A 231 -18.74 -6.36 14.47
CA LYS A 231 -17.83 -6.97 13.49
C LYS A 231 -16.41 -7.16 14.05
N TYR A 232 -15.92 -6.17 14.81
CA TYR A 232 -14.61 -6.23 15.46
C TYR A 232 -14.56 -7.37 16.47
N ALA A 233 -15.55 -7.44 17.37
CA ALA A 233 -15.64 -8.51 18.35
C ALA A 233 -15.68 -9.89 17.68
N GLN A 234 -16.46 -10.05 16.60
CA GLN A 234 -16.54 -11.28 15.81
C GLN A 234 -15.19 -11.66 15.19
N LEU A 235 -14.49 -10.71 14.57
CA LEU A 235 -13.20 -10.96 13.92
C LEU A 235 -12.03 -11.12 14.90
N THR A 236 -12.20 -10.76 16.17
CA THR A 236 -11.19 -10.98 17.22
C THR A 236 -11.48 -12.18 18.11
N ALA A 237 -12.65 -12.79 17.99
CA ALA A 237 -13.03 -13.96 18.79
C ALA A 237 -12.24 -15.20 18.31
N PRO A 238 -11.57 -15.97 19.20
CA PRO A 238 -10.81 -17.15 18.80
C PRO A 238 -11.64 -18.11 17.95
N GLN A 239 -11.14 -18.48 16.77
CA GLN A 239 -11.72 -19.51 15.92
C GLN A 239 -10.68 -20.59 15.63
N PRO A 240 -11.09 -21.87 15.58
CA PRO A 240 -10.22 -22.94 15.11
C PRO A 240 -9.88 -22.71 13.63
N LEU A 241 -8.60 -22.84 13.30
CA LEU A 241 -8.16 -22.89 11.90
C LEU A 241 -8.62 -24.22 11.30
N SER A 242 -9.10 -24.20 10.06
CA SER A 242 -9.35 -25.45 9.34
C SER A 242 -8.01 -26.11 9.00
N ASP A 243 -7.85 -27.37 9.41
CA ASP A 243 -6.67 -28.18 9.10
C ASP A 243 -6.69 -28.74 7.66
N LEU A 244 -7.82 -28.61 6.96
CA LEU A 244 -7.97 -29.06 5.57
C LEU A 244 -7.20 -28.13 4.62
N LEU A 245 -6.19 -28.70 3.96
CA LEU A 245 -5.47 -28.00 2.90
C LEU A 245 -6.42 -27.72 1.72
N PRO A 246 -6.47 -26.47 1.23
CA PRO A 246 -7.31 -26.14 0.09
C PRO A 246 -6.79 -26.82 -1.18
N SER A 247 -7.71 -27.17 -2.08
CA SER A 247 -7.35 -27.62 -3.42
C SER A 247 -6.77 -26.44 -4.21
N SER A 248 -5.48 -26.53 -4.54
CA SER A 248 -4.75 -25.48 -5.28
C SER A 248 -4.15 -26.06 -6.57
N PRO A 249 -4.97 -26.46 -7.54
CA PRO A 249 -4.49 -27.08 -8.76
C PRO A 249 -3.64 -26.12 -9.60
N VAL A 250 -2.69 -26.69 -10.32
CA VAL A 250 -1.90 -25.98 -11.33
C VAL A 250 -2.74 -25.90 -12.61
N PRO A 251 -2.83 -24.73 -13.29
CA PRO A 251 -3.50 -24.63 -14.58
C PRO A 251 -2.86 -25.54 -15.63
N SER A 252 -3.66 -26.40 -16.25
CA SER A 252 -3.28 -27.14 -17.46
C SER A 252 -3.18 -26.20 -18.68
N GLU A 253 -2.63 -26.67 -19.81
CA GLU A 253 -2.63 -25.86 -21.05
C GLU A 253 -4.04 -25.48 -21.50
N THR A 254 -4.99 -26.41 -21.42
CA THR A 254 -6.41 -26.13 -21.69
C THR A 254 -6.98 -25.06 -20.74
N ASP A 255 -6.61 -25.09 -19.46
CA ASP A 255 -7.01 -24.03 -18.51
C ASP A 255 -6.39 -22.69 -18.87
N ARG A 256 -5.12 -22.65 -19.28
CA ARG A 256 -4.42 -21.41 -19.66
C ARG A 256 -5.07 -20.74 -20.86
N GLU A 257 -5.43 -21.51 -21.88
CA GLU A 257 -6.12 -20.99 -23.06
C GLU A 257 -7.52 -20.45 -22.74
N ARG A 258 -8.24 -21.14 -21.86
CA ARG A 258 -9.60 -20.78 -21.41
C ARG A 258 -9.63 -19.60 -20.44
N LEU A 259 -8.59 -19.46 -19.62
CA LEU A 259 -8.41 -18.40 -18.62
C LEU A 259 -7.53 -17.25 -19.12
N GLU A 260 -7.31 -17.16 -20.44
CA GLU A 260 -6.49 -16.12 -21.05
C GLU A 260 -7.06 -14.72 -20.78
N LEU A 261 -6.27 -13.85 -20.13
CA LEU A 261 -6.76 -12.55 -19.66
C LEU A 261 -7.18 -11.61 -20.77
N LYS A 262 -6.51 -11.66 -21.94
CA LYS A 262 -6.86 -10.82 -23.10
C LYS A 262 -8.25 -11.09 -23.67
N LYS A 263 -8.85 -12.25 -23.35
CA LYS A 263 -10.23 -12.60 -23.71
C LYS A 263 -11.24 -12.24 -22.62
N ARG A 264 -10.78 -11.94 -21.41
CA ARG A 264 -11.61 -11.75 -20.20
C ARG A 264 -11.59 -10.32 -19.66
N SER A 265 -10.62 -9.51 -20.08
CA SER A 265 -10.42 -8.14 -19.62
C SER A 265 -10.09 -7.21 -20.78
N ASN A 266 -10.84 -6.12 -20.88
CA ASN A 266 -10.58 -5.06 -21.86
C ASN A 266 -9.21 -4.40 -21.63
N VAL A 267 -8.70 -4.36 -20.39
CA VAL A 267 -7.36 -3.82 -20.08
C VAL A 267 -6.28 -4.71 -20.68
N PHE A 268 -6.32 -6.01 -20.37
CA PHE A 268 -5.32 -6.93 -20.89
C PHE A 268 -5.44 -7.11 -22.40
N GLN A 269 -6.65 -7.04 -22.94
CA GLN A 269 -6.89 -7.01 -24.39
C GLN A 269 -6.23 -5.79 -25.03
N PHE A 270 -6.48 -4.59 -24.49
CA PHE A 270 -5.92 -3.35 -25.03
C PHE A 270 -4.39 -3.37 -24.96
N ILE A 271 -3.82 -3.77 -23.82
CA ILE A 271 -2.37 -3.89 -23.63
C ILE A 271 -1.79 -4.81 -24.69
N ASP A 272 -2.38 -5.99 -24.92
CA ASP A 272 -1.89 -6.97 -25.89
C ASP A 272 -1.97 -6.43 -27.33
N GLN A 273 -3.11 -5.85 -27.72
CA GLN A 273 -3.32 -5.30 -29.07
C GLN A 273 -2.43 -4.08 -29.37
N HIS A 274 -2.04 -3.32 -28.34
CA HIS A 274 -1.31 -2.06 -28.49
C HIS A 274 0.11 -2.11 -27.93
N LYS A 275 0.72 -3.30 -27.74
CA LYS A 275 2.09 -3.47 -27.23
C LYS A 275 3.11 -2.54 -27.91
N HIS A 276 3.06 -2.44 -29.24
CA HIS A 276 3.95 -1.57 -30.01
C HIS A 276 3.72 -0.08 -29.77
N ARG A 277 2.45 0.33 -29.61
CA ARG A 277 2.08 1.73 -29.35
C ARG A 277 2.45 2.15 -27.92
N LEU A 278 2.26 1.25 -26.95
CA LEU A 278 2.61 1.47 -25.55
C LEU A 278 4.13 1.48 -25.31
N LYS A 279 4.93 0.96 -26.26
CA LYS A 279 6.40 0.85 -26.15
C LYS A 279 6.82 0.19 -24.84
N LEU A 280 6.20 -0.95 -24.52
CA LEU A 280 6.50 -1.68 -23.27
C LEU A 280 7.94 -2.17 -23.26
N SER A 281 8.65 -1.98 -22.14
CA SER A 281 9.99 -2.53 -21.97
C SER A 281 9.97 -4.07 -21.86
N ALA A 282 11.13 -4.72 -22.03
CA ALA A 282 11.25 -6.17 -21.84
C ALA A 282 10.84 -6.58 -20.41
N GLU A 283 11.24 -5.80 -19.41
CA GLU A 283 10.87 -6.01 -18.01
C GLU A 283 9.35 -5.85 -17.79
N GLN A 284 8.71 -4.83 -18.37
CA GLN A 284 7.27 -4.67 -18.27
C GLN A 284 6.51 -5.86 -18.88
N ASN A 285 6.96 -6.37 -20.03
CA ASN A 285 6.36 -7.57 -20.63
C ASN A 285 6.52 -8.79 -19.72
N GLN A 286 7.70 -9.00 -19.14
CA GLN A 286 7.94 -10.08 -18.18
C GLN A 286 7.01 -9.96 -16.96
N LEU A 287 6.86 -8.77 -16.39
CA LEU A 287 5.98 -8.54 -15.24
C LEU A 287 4.50 -8.79 -15.60
N LEU A 288 4.06 -8.42 -16.80
CA LEU A 288 2.71 -8.71 -17.28
C LEU A 288 2.47 -10.21 -17.46
N ASP A 289 3.46 -10.95 -17.95
CA ASP A 289 3.40 -12.42 -18.08
C ASP A 289 3.37 -13.11 -16.70
N GLU A 290 4.18 -12.64 -15.74
CA GLU A 290 4.15 -13.12 -14.36
C GLU A 290 2.78 -12.85 -13.71
N LEU A 291 2.20 -11.66 -13.93
CA LEU A 291 0.86 -11.31 -13.45
C LEU A 291 -0.22 -12.19 -14.08
N ASN A 292 -0.10 -12.46 -15.39
CA ASN A 292 -1.02 -13.34 -16.11
C ASN A 292 -1.01 -14.75 -15.49
N ALA A 293 0.17 -15.31 -15.25
CA ALA A 293 0.32 -16.63 -14.64
C ALA A 293 -0.31 -16.70 -13.23
N VAL A 294 -0.06 -15.71 -12.37
CA VAL A 294 -0.67 -15.62 -11.04
C VAL A 294 -2.20 -15.51 -11.14
N THR A 295 -2.69 -14.69 -12.07
CA THR A 295 -4.13 -14.45 -12.21
C THR A 295 -4.85 -15.70 -12.73
N GLN A 296 -4.26 -16.44 -13.66
CA GLN A 296 -4.82 -17.72 -14.13
C GLN A 296 -4.95 -18.75 -13.01
N CYS A 297 -3.96 -18.85 -12.12
CA CYS A 297 -4.08 -19.70 -10.92
C CYS A 297 -5.27 -19.29 -10.04
N GLY A 298 -5.39 -18.00 -9.71
CA GLY A 298 -6.48 -17.51 -8.87
C GLY A 298 -7.86 -17.69 -9.50
N LEU A 299 -8.01 -17.42 -10.81
CA LEU A 299 -9.27 -17.66 -11.52
C LEU A 299 -9.68 -19.14 -11.48
N LEU A 300 -8.73 -20.06 -11.69
CA LEU A 300 -8.99 -21.50 -11.61
C LEU A 300 -9.45 -21.93 -10.21
N TRP A 301 -8.87 -21.35 -9.16
CA TRP A 301 -9.24 -21.69 -7.79
C TRP A 301 -10.63 -21.15 -7.43
N ILE A 302 -10.97 -19.95 -7.89
CA ILE A 302 -12.32 -19.39 -7.74
C ILE A 302 -13.35 -20.31 -8.43
N GLU A 303 -13.09 -20.81 -9.64
CA GLU A 303 -13.99 -21.76 -10.32
C GLU A 303 -14.23 -23.01 -9.48
N LYS A 304 -13.15 -23.65 -9.03
CA LYS A 304 -13.24 -24.92 -8.31
C LYS A 304 -13.86 -24.79 -6.91
N THR A 305 -13.72 -23.62 -6.28
CA THR A 305 -14.33 -23.34 -4.98
C THR A 305 -15.79 -22.90 -5.10
N ALA A 306 -16.21 -22.38 -6.25
CA ALA A 306 -17.62 -22.12 -6.56
C ALA A 306 -18.40 -23.42 -6.82
N ASP A 307 -17.76 -24.43 -7.42
CA ASP A 307 -18.37 -25.74 -7.70
C ASP A 307 -18.45 -26.66 -6.46
N ALA A 308 -17.74 -26.34 -5.38
CA ALA A 308 -17.85 -27.03 -4.11
C ALA A 308 -19.16 -26.61 -3.40
N SER A 309 -20.20 -27.45 -3.50
CA SER A 309 -21.55 -27.23 -3.00
C SER A 309 -21.64 -26.55 -1.61
N PRO A 310 -22.60 -25.63 -1.38
CA PRO A 310 -22.76 -24.90 -0.12
C PRO A 310 -23.28 -25.73 1.07
N THR A 311 -23.46 -27.05 0.90
CA THR A 311 -24.12 -27.93 1.87
C THR A 311 -23.33 -28.16 3.16
N ASP A 312 -22.00 -27.97 3.15
CA ASP A 312 -21.13 -28.16 4.32
C ASP A 312 -20.59 -26.85 4.93
N ARG A 313 -20.97 -25.68 4.40
CA ARG A 313 -20.54 -24.41 5.02
C ARG A 313 -21.45 -24.09 6.21
N PRO A 314 -20.91 -23.89 7.43
CA PRO A 314 -21.72 -23.34 8.51
C PRO A 314 -22.27 -21.97 8.08
N GLN A 315 -23.60 -21.89 7.93
CA GLN A 315 -24.37 -20.78 7.35
C GLN A 315 -24.24 -19.42 8.07
N SER A 316 -23.31 -19.26 9.01
CA SER A 316 -23.40 -18.20 10.03
C SER A 316 -22.34 -17.10 9.91
N THR A 317 -21.37 -17.18 9.00
CA THR A 317 -20.28 -16.19 8.96
C THR A 317 -20.16 -15.49 7.61
N PRO A 318 -20.56 -14.21 7.49
CA PRO A 318 -20.52 -13.48 6.23
C PRO A 318 -19.07 -13.32 5.74
N ALA A 319 -18.81 -13.61 4.47
CA ALA A 319 -17.50 -13.50 3.85
C ALA A 319 -16.88 -12.11 4.10
N VAL A 320 -15.59 -12.09 4.48
CA VAL A 320 -14.87 -10.84 4.73
C VAL A 320 -14.54 -10.12 3.42
N PHE A 321 -14.30 -10.90 2.37
CA PHE A 321 -13.97 -10.46 1.02
C PHE A 321 -14.86 -11.18 -0.01
N ILE A 322 -15.13 -10.51 -1.12
CA ILE A 322 -15.95 -11.04 -2.21
C ILE A 322 -15.06 -11.89 -3.11
N HIS A 323 -15.30 -13.21 -3.16
CA HIS A 323 -14.52 -14.15 -3.95
C HIS A 323 -15.19 -14.41 -5.30
N THR A 324 -15.14 -13.42 -6.20
CA THR A 324 -15.65 -13.56 -7.57
C THR A 324 -14.53 -13.35 -8.59
N GLN A 325 -14.65 -14.01 -9.75
CA GLN A 325 -13.71 -13.82 -10.85
C GLN A 325 -13.61 -12.35 -11.27
N ALA A 326 -14.73 -11.63 -11.30
CA ALA A 326 -14.79 -10.24 -11.71
C ALA A 326 -14.01 -9.33 -10.75
N GLU A 327 -14.18 -9.47 -9.44
CA GLU A 327 -13.46 -8.64 -8.46
C GLU A 327 -11.96 -8.98 -8.44
N PHE A 328 -11.62 -10.27 -8.51
CA PHE A 328 -10.23 -10.72 -8.60
C PHE A 328 -9.53 -10.19 -9.87
N LEU A 329 -10.19 -10.28 -11.03
CA LEU A 329 -9.67 -9.78 -12.30
C LEU A 329 -9.49 -8.26 -12.28
N LYS A 330 -10.46 -7.52 -11.73
CA LYS A 330 -10.36 -6.07 -11.54
C LYS A 330 -9.13 -5.68 -10.72
N HIS A 331 -8.78 -6.45 -9.68
CA HIS A 331 -7.56 -6.19 -8.93
C HIS A 331 -6.30 -6.48 -9.75
N ALA A 332 -6.27 -7.57 -10.54
CA ALA A 332 -5.17 -7.83 -11.47
C ALA A 332 -5.00 -6.70 -12.50
N GLU A 333 -6.09 -6.17 -13.06
CA GLU A 333 -6.05 -5.02 -13.96
C GLU A 333 -5.42 -3.79 -13.30
N GLN A 334 -5.74 -3.52 -12.03
CA GLN A 334 -5.15 -2.39 -11.31
C GLN A 334 -3.67 -2.61 -10.99
N VAL A 335 -3.22 -3.85 -10.72
CA VAL A 335 -1.78 -4.15 -10.59
C VAL A 335 -1.06 -3.86 -11.90
N ALA A 336 -1.63 -4.27 -13.04
CA ALA A 336 -1.06 -3.96 -14.35
C ALA A 336 -0.97 -2.44 -14.59
N VAL A 337 -2.10 -1.73 -14.42
CA VAL A 337 -2.21 -0.31 -14.76
C VAL A 337 -1.46 0.60 -13.80
N GLN A 338 -1.42 0.28 -12.50
CA GLN A 338 -0.81 1.15 -11.48
C GLN A 338 0.62 0.76 -11.13
N GLY A 339 0.95 -0.53 -11.21
CA GLY A 339 2.25 -1.07 -10.78
C GLY A 339 3.22 -1.35 -11.93
N ILE A 340 2.74 -1.88 -13.05
CA ILE A 340 3.61 -2.28 -14.16
C ILE A 340 3.75 -1.18 -15.22
N LEU A 341 2.64 -0.55 -15.59
CA LEU A 341 2.62 0.52 -16.58
C LEU A 341 3.09 1.85 -15.98
N THR A 342 3.83 2.63 -16.79
CA THR A 342 4.14 4.03 -16.47
C THR A 342 2.85 4.87 -16.43
N GLU A 343 2.90 6.05 -15.82
CA GLU A 343 1.72 6.93 -15.73
C GLU A 343 1.15 7.27 -17.11
N LEU A 344 2.01 7.51 -18.12
CA LEU A 344 1.59 7.80 -19.48
C LEU A 344 0.91 6.59 -20.15
N GLN A 345 1.51 5.40 -20.06
CA GLN A 345 0.94 4.17 -20.61
C GLN A 345 -0.41 3.85 -19.93
N ALA A 346 -0.49 4.02 -18.61
CA ALA A 346 -1.71 3.80 -17.84
C ALA A 346 -2.85 4.70 -18.30
N ARG A 347 -2.59 5.99 -18.55
CA ARG A 347 -3.58 6.92 -19.11
C ARG A 347 -4.06 6.45 -20.49
N GLN A 348 -3.16 6.04 -21.37
CA GLN A 348 -3.54 5.52 -22.70
C GLN A 348 -4.48 4.32 -22.62
N VAL A 349 -4.29 3.43 -21.63
CA VAL A 349 -5.18 2.28 -21.40
C VAL A 349 -6.52 2.73 -20.80
N GLN A 350 -6.52 3.72 -19.91
CA GLN A 350 -7.72 4.23 -19.25
C GLN A 350 -8.60 5.06 -20.17
N ASP A 351 -8.01 5.87 -21.05
CA ASP A 351 -8.72 6.73 -22.02
C ASP A 351 -9.37 5.93 -23.17
N ALA A 352 -8.99 4.65 -23.33
CA ALA A 352 -9.56 3.72 -24.30
C ALA A 352 -10.78 2.95 -23.77
N ARG A 353 -11.19 3.22 -22.53
CA ARG A 353 -12.41 2.68 -21.89
C ARG A 353 -13.52 3.71 -21.95
#